data_AF-A0A841H3J5-F1
#
_entry.id   AF-A0A841H3J5-F1
#
_cell.length_a   1.000
_cell.length_b   1.000
_cell.length_c   1.000
_cell.angle_alpha   90.00
_cell.angle_beta   90.00
_cell.angle_gamma   90.00
#
_symmetry.space_group_name_H-M   'P 1'
#
loop_
_entity.id
_entity.type
_entity.pdbx_description
1 polymer ?
#
loop_
_entity_poly.entity_id
_entity_poly.type
_entity_poly.pdbx_seq_one_letter_code
_entity_poly.pdbx_strand_id
1 'polypeptide(L)'
;MNTKGASPARLLEMLSDRFGALEAVAYSSIKLSRYVSEEEMSMDLLVAEAVLEFGEELRNVQEAAGEWTDEVLARGYRLGGEA
;
A
#
# COMPACT_ATOMS: atom_id res chain seq x y z
N MET A 1 -3.91 -22.30 -6.30
CA MET A 1 -4.42 -21.47 -5.20
C MET A 1 -5.89 -21.22 -5.46
N ASN A 2 -6.76 -21.58 -4.51
CA ASN A 2 -8.21 -21.45 -4.63
C ASN A 2 -8.58 -19.99 -4.30
N THR A 3 -8.86 -19.16 -5.29
CA THR A 3 -9.23 -17.73 -5.11
C THR A 3 -10.73 -17.56 -4.82
N LYS A 4 -11.32 -18.43 -3.98
CA LYS A 4 -12.60 -18.08 -3.36
C LYS A 4 -12.34 -16.79 -2.56
N GLY A 5 -12.98 -15.71 -3.00
CA GLY A 5 -12.47 -14.33 -2.96
C GLY A 5 -11.79 -13.93 -1.65
N ALA A 6 -10.52 -13.53 -1.75
CA ALA A 6 -9.85 -12.86 -0.65
C ALA A 6 -10.71 -11.64 -0.25
N SER A 7 -10.94 -11.46 1.05
CA SER A 7 -11.64 -10.28 1.53
C SER A 7 -10.91 -9.02 1.07
N PRO A 8 -11.61 -7.91 0.81
CA PRO A 8 -10.97 -6.64 0.46
C PRO A 8 -9.86 -6.23 1.44
N ALA A 9 -10.06 -6.48 2.75
CA ALA A 9 -9.05 -6.26 3.78
C ALA A 9 -7.79 -7.13 3.56
N ARG A 10 -7.95 -8.41 3.21
CA ARG A 10 -6.82 -9.30 2.92
C ARG A 10 -6.07 -8.88 1.66
N LEU A 11 -6.78 -8.38 0.64
CA LEU A 11 -6.15 -7.83 -0.56
C LEU A 11 -5.35 -6.56 -0.26
N LEU A 12 -5.89 -5.67 0.57
CA LEU A 12 -5.23 -4.44 1.00
C LEU A 12 -3.98 -4.72 1.83
N GLU A 13 -4.04 -5.68 2.76
CA GLU A 13 -2.89 -6.14 3.54
C GLU A 13 -1.81 -6.73 2.63
N MET A 14 -2.18 -7.62 1.70
CA MET A 14 -1.24 -8.20 0.74
C MET A 14 -0.61 -7.16 -0.19
N LEU A 15 -1.37 -6.13 -0.57
CA LEU A 15 -0.86 -5.02 -1.38
C LEU A 15 0.16 -4.21 -0.57
N SER A 16 -0.19 -3.83 0.66
CA SER A 16 0.67 -3.06 1.57
C SER A 16 1.98 -3.77 1.88
N ASP A 17 1.93 -5.07 2.21
CA ASP A 17 3.12 -5.88 2.47
C ASP A 17 4.08 -5.93 1.28
N ARG A 18 3.55 -5.96 0.06
CA ARG A 18 4.35 -6.07 -1.17
C ARG A 18 4.81 -4.71 -1.68
N PHE A 19 4.12 -3.63 -1.32
CA PHE A 19 4.41 -2.29 -1.82
C PHE A 19 5.74 -1.74 -1.31
N GLY A 20 6.22 -2.18 -0.14
CA GLY A 20 7.49 -1.70 0.45
C GLY A 20 8.72 -1.88 -0.45
N ALA A 21 8.74 -2.88 -1.33
CA ALA A 21 9.83 -3.04 -2.30
C ALA A 21 9.84 -1.91 -3.35
N LEU A 22 8.66 -1.47 -3.80
CA LEU A 22 8.53 -0.35 -4.73
C LEU A 22 8.91 0.97 -4.06
N GLU A 23 8.49 1.20 -2.82
CA GLU A 23 8.91 2.38 -2.04
C GLU A 23 10.43 2.45 -1.88
N ALA A 24 11.07 1.33 -1.54
CA ALA A 24 12.52 1.27 -1.38
C ALA A 24 13.26 1.67 -2.67
N VAL A 25 12.76 1.23 -3.83
CA VAL A 25 13.33 1.59 -5.14
C VAL A 25 13.09 3.07 -5.45
N ALA A 26 11.90 3.60 -5.17
CA ALA A 26 11.58 5.01 -5.37
C ALA A 26 12.47 5.92 -4.50
N TYR A 27 12.59 5.64 -3.20
CA TYR A 27 13.49 6.35 -2.30
C TYR A 27 14.95 6.29 -2.78
N SER A 28 15.40 5.12 -3.22
CA SER A 28 16.76 4.95 -3.72
C SER A 28 17.00 5.79 -4.97
N SER A 29 16.02 5.86 -5.88
CA SER A 29 16.12 6.63 -7.13
C SER A 29 16.17 8.13 -6.86
N ILE A 30 15.32 8.65 -5.95
CA ILE A 30 15.36 10.06 -5.50
C ILE A 30 16.67 10.42 -4.82
N LYS A 31 17.27 9.49 -4.07
CA LYS A 31 18.57 9.71 -3.44
C LYS A 31 19.70 9.69 -4.47
N LEU A 32 19.65 8.76 -5.42
CA LEU A 32 20.66 8.56 -6.46
C LEU A 32 20.71 9.73 -7.45
N SER A 33 19.58 10.37 -7.76
CA SER A 33 19.53 11.50 -8.70
C SER A 33 20.41 12.69 -8.32
N ARG A 34 20.87 12.75 -7.06
CA ARG A 34 21.85 13.75 -6.58
C ARG A 34 23.28 13.47 -7.04
N TYR A 35 23.54 12.27 -7.58
CA TYR A 35 24.88 11.74 -7.84
C TYR A 35 25.05 11.17 -9.25
N VAL A 36 23.97 10.78 -9.94
CA VAL A 36 24.01 10.17 -11.29
C VAL A 36 23.11 10.92 -12.26
N SER A 37 23.36 10.78 -13.56
CA SER A 37 22.47 11.35 -14.58
C SER A 37 21.15 10.58 -14.67
N GLU A 38 20.10 11.20 -15.23
CA GLU A 38 18.79 10.56 -15.38
C GLU A 38 18.84 9.24 -16.19
N GLU A 39 19.75 9.16 -17.15
CA GLU A 39 19.97 7.99 -18.02
C GLU A 39 20.53 6.77 -17.26
N GLU A 40 21.16 7.00 -16.11
CA GLU A 40 21.75 5.96 -15.25
C GLU A 40 20.81 5.55 -14.11
N MET A 41 19.63 6.18 -13.98
CA MET A 41 18.68 5.87 -12.92
C MET A 41 17.83 4.64 -13.24
N SER A 42 17.53 3.86 -12.19
CA SER A 42 16.64 2.70 -12.26
C SER A 42 15.15 3.06 -12.36
N MET A 43 14.79 4.32 -12.07
CA MET A 43 13.42 4.82 -12.08
C MET A 43 13.45 6.32 -12.35
N ASP A 44 12.55 6.79 -13.21
CA ASP A 44 12.29 8.20 -13.42
C ASP A 44 11.85 8.90 -12.12
N LEU A 45 12.25 10.16 -11.92
CA LEU A 45 11.96 10.88 -10.67
C LEU A 45 10.49 11.14 -10.44
N LEU A 46 9.73 11.47 -11.49
CA LEU A 46 8.28 11.69 -11.37
C LEU A 46 7.57 10.38 -11.02
N VAL A 47 8.05 9.27 -11.58
CA VAL A 47 7.55 7.93 -11.22
C VAL A 47 7.88 7.60 -9.76
N ALA A 48 9.09 7.91 -9.30
CA ALA A 48 9.48 7.70 -7.91
C ALA A 48 8.62 8.52 -6.95
N GLU A 49 8.34 9.78 -7.25
CA GLU A 49 7.46 10.64 -6.46
C GLU A 49 6.03 10.08 -6.41
N ALA A 50 5.47 9.69 -7.56
CA ALA A 50 4.13 9.08 -7.62
C ALA A 50 4.04 7.76 -6.84
N VAL A 51 5.10 6.95 -6.83
CA VAL A 51 5.17 5.72 -6.03
C VAL A 51 5.13 6.05 -4.53
N LEU A 52 5.85 7.08 -4.08
CA LEU A 52 5.83 7.47 -2.68
C LEU A 52 4.48 8.05 -2.25
N GLU A 53 3.86 8.87 -3.10
CA GLU A 53 2.51 9.41 -2.90
C GLU A 53 1.48 8.28 -2.77
N PHE A 54 1.49 7.33 -3.69
CA PHE A 54 0.61 6.17 -3.61
C PHE A 54 0.85 5.33 -2.34
N GLY A 55 2.10 5.22 -1.88
CA GLY A 55 2.42 4.55 -0.62
C GLY A 55 1.78 5.22 0.59
N GLU A 56 1.72 6.56 0.60
CA GLU A 56 1.02 7.33 1.62
C GLU A 56 -0.49 7.09 1.56
N GLU A 57 -1.09 7.15 0.37
CA GLU A 57 -2.52 6.84 0.19
C GLU A 57 -2.86 5.42 0.65
N LEU A 58 -1.99 4.45 0.34
CA LEU A 58 -2.18 3.05 0.73
C LEU A 58 -2.23 2.89 2.25
N ARG A 59 -1.31 3.56 2.97
CA ARG A 59 -1.32 3.61 4.44
C ARG A 59 -2.58 4.26 4.99
N ASN A 60 -3.01 5.39 4.40
CA ASN A 60 -4.22 6.09 4.82
C ASN A 60 -5.48 5.22 4.65
N VAL A 61 -5.58 4.49 3.53
CA VAL A 61 -6.69 3.56 3.29
C VAL A 61 -6.65 2.38 4.26
N GLN A 62 -5.46 1.87 4.59
CA GLN A 62 -5.31 0.80 5.57
C GLN A 62 -5.73 1.23 6.98
N GLU A 63 -5.34 2.44 7.40
CA GLU A 63 -5.76 3.03 8.67
C GLU A 63 -7.28 3.23 8.72
N ALA A 64 -7.86 3.86 7.71
CA ALA A 64 -9.31 4.08 7.62
C ALA A 64 -10.11 2.75 7.61
N ALA A 65 -9.59 1.71 6.97
CA ALA A 65 -10.20 0.38 6.99
C ALA A 65 -10.14 -0.27 8.39
N GLY A 66 -9.05 -0.06 9.13
CA GLY A 66 -8.91 -0.47 10.52
C GLY A 66 -9.92 0.24 11.43
N GLU A 67 -9.97 1.56 11.37
CA GLU A 67 -10.89 2.39 12.16
C GLU A 67 -12.36 2.02 11.91
N TRP A 68 -12.74 1.82 10.65
CA TRP A 68 -14.10 1.38 10.31
C TRP A 68 -14.42 0.01 10.90
N THR A 69 -13.47 -0.92 10.86
CA THR A 69 -13.65 -2.27 11.43
C THR A 69 -13.89 -2.19 12.94
N ASP A 70 -13.09 -1.39 13.64
CA ASP A 70 -13.22 -1.18 15.08
C ASP A 70 -14.54 -0.51 15.45
N GLU A 71 -14.98 0.47 14.66
CA GLU A 71 -16.26 1.15 14.84
C GLU A 71 -17.45 0.18 14.66
N VAL A 72 -17.42 -0.68 13.64
CA VAL A 72 -18.47 -1.67 13.39
C VAL A 72 -18.55 -2.69 14.54
N LEU A 73 -17.40 -3.15 15.04
CA LEU A 73 -17.33 -4.05 16.19
C LEU A 73 -17.81 -3.38 17.48
N ALA A 74 -17.43 -2.12 17.74
CA ALA A 74 -17.86 -1.34 18.89
C ALA A 74 -19.38 -1.10 18.91
N ARG A 75 -20.00 -0.97 17.72
CA ARG A 75 -21.45 -0.84 17.54
C ARG A 75 -22.20 -2.18 17.67
N GLY A 76 -21.51 -3.29 17.91
CA GLY A 76 -22.11 -4.61 18.14
C GLY A 76 -22.58 -5.33 16.87
N TYR A 77 -22.19 -4.86 15.68
CA TYR A 77 -22.46 -5.55 14.44
C TYR A 77 -21.51 -6.74 14.28
N ARG A 78 -22.04 -7.93 13.94
CA ARG A 78 -21.19 -9.07 13.55
C ARG A 78 -20.70 -8.87 12.12
N LEU A 79 -19.39 -8.75 11.98
CA LEU A 79 -18.70 -8.87 10.69
C LEU A 79 -18.71 -10.36 10.30
N GLY A 80 -19.70 -10.77 9.51
CA GLY A 80 -19.83 -12.11 8.95
C GLY A 80 -20.50 -13.12 9.89
N GLY A 81 -21.82 -13.26 9.77
CA GLY A 81 -22.53 -14.47 10.20
C GLY A 81 -22.62 -15.45 9.04
N GLU A 82 -21.95 -16.60 9.14
CA GLU A 82 -22.36 -17.80 8.43
C GLU A 82 -23.66 -18.32 9.08
N ALA A 83 -24.65 -18.65 8.25
CA ALA A 83 -25.89 -19.33 8.63
C ALA A 83 -25.77 -20.83 8.32
#